data_AF-A0A7C1LK36-F1
#
_entry.id   AF-A0A7C1LK36-F1
#
_cell.length_a   1.000
_cell.length_b   1.000
_cell.length_c   1.000
_cell.angle_alpha   90.00
_cell.angle_beta   90.00
_cell.angle_gamma   90.00
#
_symmetry.space_group_name_H-M   'P 1'
#
loop_
_entity.id
_entity.type
_entity.pdbx_description
1 polymer ?
#
loop_
_entity_poly.entity_id
_entity_poly.type
_entity_poly.pdbx_seq_one_letter_code
_entity_poly.pdbx_strand_id
1 'polypeptide(L)'
;MNILEPMFWHAIINITQIPKVERNLNEDIPNDSWLCNPFGDKRVYGVKFLIRDEIFSWEFFLKTETEEEATIDGNCLLAYLMEIYPGLYGVVSTKPITIEELNKGDPIYEIVIPPPRFEEKIFLLKKIINLFNINKESIIQVYILWQKDDSLIKSIQGTELESELEADAIYKIKIFINAKSHNKLSSESTMKGVVLNYYLKYLTTNIKNAYGERAYLKQLPSDTWSKILKARPFYKNLLNKNTGRFYRRIIEDIPEEDRPCFINADIVDFNIPSNMPIEKANIIPKVNISFSIPIGEKKRQILLGNIYHNGIKTFRKAYLGLEDFVHHLFISGLSGMGKSRFLAHILEEFKIKAPEVGILTINLVKKKEDELFNA
;
A
#
# COMPACT_ATOMS: atom_id res chain seq x y z
N MET A 1 3.30 -24.25 -25.68
CA MET A 1 2.70 -23.68 -24.45
C MET A 1 1.34 -23.13 -24.86
N ASN A 2 0.25 -23.68 -24.35
CA ASN A 2 -1.06 -23.06 -24.53
C ASN A 2 -1.08 -21.82 -23.63
N ILE A 3 -1.10 -20.63 -24.24
CA ILE A 3 -1.33 -19.39 -23.50
C ILE A 3 -2.82 -19.42 -23.15
N LEU A 4 -3.14 -19.73 -21.90
CA LEU A 4 -4.51 -19.65 -21.41
C LEU A 4 -4.94 -18.19 -21.44
N GLU A 5 -6.06 -17.90 -22.10
CA GLU A 5 -6.58 -16.54 -22.16
C GLU A 5 -6.96 -16.06 -20.75
N PRO A 6 -6.59 -14.82 -20.39
CA PRO A 6 -6.97 -14.23 -19.12
C PRO A 6 -8.49 -14.04 -19.05
N MET A 7 -9.10 -14.44 -17.94
CA MET A 7 -10.53 -14.19 -17.69
C MET A 7 -10.78 -12.73 -17.29
N PHE A 8 -9.80 -12.13 -16.61
CA PHE A 8 -9.78 -10.74 -16.19
C PHE A 8 -8.37 -10.38 -15.69
N TRP A 9 -8.17 -9.13 -15.29
CA TRP A 9 -6.88 -8.64 -14.82
C TRP A 9 -6.97 -8.09 -13.40
N HIS A 10 -5.85 -8.19 -12.69
CA HIS A 10 -5.61 -7.47 -11.44
C HIS A 10 -4.61 -6.35 -11.67
N ALA A 11 -4.96 -5.14 -11.25
CA ALA A 11 -3.99 -4.12 -10.92
C ALA A 11 -3.36 -4.50 -9.58
N ILE A 12 -2.04 -4.58 -9.48
CA ILE A 12 -1.31 -4.85 -8.24
C ILE A 12 -0.41 -3.66 -7.94
N ILE A 13 -0.62 -3.01 -6.80
CA ILE A 13 0.16 -1.88 -6.32
C ILE A 13 1.01 -2.35 -5.15
N ASN A 14 2.29 -2.59 -5.38
CA ASN A 14 3.23 -2.99 -4.33
C ASN A 14 3.82 -1.76 -3.66
N ILE A 15 3.54 -1.56 -2.37
CA ILE A 15 4.09 -0.44 -1.61
C ILE A 15 5.52 -0.79 -1.19
N THR A 16 6.49 -0.01 -1.66
CA THR A 16 7.91 -0.22 -1.41
C THR A 16 8.48 0.78 -0.42
N GLN A 17 7.82 1.93 -0.24
CA GLN A 17 8.21 2.96 0.70
C GLN A 17 6.98 3.51 1.42
N ILE A 18 7.11 3.79 2.72
CA ILE A 18 6.08 4.44 3.53
C ILE A 18 6.57 5.78 4.09
N PRO A 19 5.66 6.69 4.48
CA PRO A 19 6.03 7.92 5.15
C PRO A 19 6.85 7.64 6.41
N LYS A 20 7.87 8.46 6.65
CA LYS A 20 8.50 8.51 7.96
C LYS A 20 7.59 9.32 8.87
N VAL A 21 6.78 8.61 9.66
CA VAL A 21 6.00 9.21 10.74
C VAL A 21 6.99 9.66 11.82
N GLU A 22 7.55 10.86 11.67
CA GLU A 22 8.13 11.57 12.81
C GLU A 22 6.96 11.97 13.69
N ARG A 23 7.00 11.59 14.98
CA ARG A 23 5.99 12.04 15.97
C ARG A 23 6.16 13.55 16.18
N ASN A 24 5.79 14.36 15.21
CA ASN A 24 5.55 15.77 15.42
C ASN A 24 4.23 15.86 16.18
N LEU A 25 4.36 16.07 17.49
CA LEU A 25 3.27 16.18 18.46
C LEU A 25 2.31 17.36 18.20
N ASN A 26 2.52 18.16 17.14
CA ASN A 26 1.91 19.49 16.99
C ASN A 26 1.28 19.76 15.60
N GLU A 27 1.23 18.79 14.70
CA GLU A 27 0.38 18.90 13.51
C GLU A 27 -0.69 17.84 13.65
N ASP A 28 -1.96 18.25 13.53
CA ASP A 28 -3.08 17.34 13.34
C ASP A 28 -2.79 16.54 12.08
N ILE A 29 -2.05 15.44 12.22
CA ILE A 29 -1.92 14.43 11.17
C ILE A 29 -3.37 14.02 10.93
N PRO A 30 -3.94 14.30 9.75
CA PRO A 30 -5.29 13.85 9.48
C PRO A 30 -5.30 12.35 9.77
N ASN A 31 -6.36 11.86 10.40
CA ASN A 31 -6.51 10.45 10.73
C ASN A 31 -6.78 9.65 9.44
N ASP A 32 -5.95 9.87 8.43
CA ASP A 32 -6.09 9.36 7.09
C ASP A 32 -5.99 7.86 7.15
N SER A 33 -6.99 7.25 6.53
CA SER A 33 -7.14 5.83 6.43
C SER A 33 -7.02 5.44 4.97
N TRP A 34 -6.25 4.39 4.69
CA TRP A 34 -6.23 3.84 3.34
C TRP A 34 -7.53 3.10 3.01
N LEU A 35 -8.44 2.92 3.99
CA LEU A 35 -9.82 2.50 3.76
C LEU A 35 -10.62 3.65 3.12
N CYS A 36 -10.50 3.76 1.80
CA CYS A 36 -11.03 4.87 1.02
C CYS A 36 -11.85 4.38 -0.20
N ASN A 37 -12.54 5.29 -0.88
CA ASN A 37 -13.19 5.03 -2.18
C ASN A 37 -12.84 6.14 -3.19
N PRO A 38 -11.58 6.21 -3.66
CA PRO A 38 -11.10 7.32 -4.47
C PRO A 38 -11.79 7.43 -5.83
N PHE A 39 -12.27 6.31 -6.38
CA PHE A 39 -13.01 6.31 -7.65
C PHE A 39 -14.49 6.70 -7.49
N GLY A 40 -15.00 6.79 -6.26
CA GLY A 40 -16.38 7.18 -5.98
C GLY A 40 -17.46 6.19 -6.47
N ASP A 41 -17.07 5.02 -6.97
CA ASP A 41 -17.98 4.02 -7.51
C ASP A 41 -18.21 2.85 -6.53
N LYS A 42 -18.80 1.75 -7.03
CA LYS A 42 -19.11 0.55 -6.22
C LYS A 42 -18.07 -0.55 -6.38
N ARG A 43 -16.85 -0.26 -6.81
CA ARG A 43 -15.80 -1.28 -6.92
C ARG A 43 -15.40 -1.80 -5.54
N VAL A 44 -14.91 -3.03 -5.53
CA VAL A 44 -14.32 -3.63 -4.33
C VAL A 44 -12.81 -3.45 -4.42
N TYR A 45 -12.25 -2.92 -3.34
CA TYR A 45 -10.82 -2.74 -3.17
C TYR A 45 -10.29 -3.90 -2.35
N GLY A 46 -9.06 -4.32 -2.65
CA GLY A 46 -8.38 -5.36 -1.91
C GLY A 46 -7.00 -4.89 -1.46
N VAL A 47 -6.58 -5.37 -0.31
CA VAL A 47 -5.19 -5.29 0.14
C VAL A 47 -4.75 -6.66 0.64
N LYS A 48 -3.52 -7.02 0.33
CA LYS A 48 -2.88 -8.28 0.70
C LYS A 48 -1.60 -7.97 1.48
N PHE A 49 -1.51 -8.55 2.67
CA PHE A 49 -0.27 -8.64 3.41
C PHE A 49 0.31 -10.04 3.23
N LEU A 50 1.55 -10.14 2.75
CA LEU A 50 2.30 -11.40 2.74
C LEU A 50 3.30 -11.39 3.88
N ILE A 51 3.27 -12.46 4.68
CA ILE A 51 4.22 -12.72 5.75
C ILE A 51 4.87 -14.07 5.45
N ARG A 52 6.17 -14.06 5.18
CA ARG A 52 6.96 -15.27 4.95
C ARG A 52 8.41 -15.01 5.31
N ASP A 53 8.98 -15.80 6.20
CA ASP A 53 10.38 -15.68 6.62
C ASP A 53 10.72 -14.22 6.96
N GLU A 54 11.72 -13.63 6.31
CA GLU A 54 12.12 -12.21 6.47
C GLU A 54 11.37 -11.25 5.52
N ILE A 55 10.39 -11.75 4.77
CA ILE A 55 9.65 -10.98 3.77
C ILE A 55 8.29 -10.55 4.33
N PHE A 56 8.09 -9.23 4.34
CA PHE A 56 6.80 -8.59 4.50
C PHE A 56 6.45 -7.84 3.21
N SER A 57 5.29 -8.11 2.61
CA SER A 57 4.77 -7.31 1.49
C SER A 57 3.42 -6.70 1.81
N TRP A 58 3.18 -5.52 1.25
CA TRP A 58 1.93 -4.78 1.35
C TRP A 58 1.49 -4.39 -0.06
N GLU A 59 0.48 -5.10 -0.56
CA GLU A 59 0.04 -4.98 -1.94
C GLU A 59 -1.45 -4.65 -1.99
N PHE A 60 -1.81 -3.53 -2.61
CA PHE A 60 -3.19 -3.28 -2.99
C PHE A 60 -3.52 -3.99 -4.29
N PHE A 61 -4.77 -4.39 -4.47
CA PHE A 61 -5.23 -4.96 -5.72
C PHE A 61 -6.65 -4.52 -6.10
N LEU A 62 -6.87 -4.36 -7.40
CA LEU A 62 -8.15 -4.05 -8.01
C LEU A 62 -8.44 -5.01 -9.16
N LYS A 63 -9.70 -5.42 -9.31
CA LYS A 63 -10.14 -6.24 -10.44
C LYS A 63 -10.59 -5.34 -11.59
N THR A 64 -10.07 -5.58 -12.79
CA THR A 64 -10.45 -4.89 -14.03
C THR A 64 -10.76 -5.92 -15.13
N GLU A 65 -11.38 -5.51 -16.23
CA GLU A 65 -11.66 -6.43 -17.35
C GLU A 65 -10.44 -6.54 -18.27
N THR A 66 -9.67 -5.46 -18.43
CA THR A 66 -8.51 -5.41 -19.34
C THR A 66 -7.20 -5.09 -18.61
N GLU A 67 -6.08 -5.41 -19.26
CA GLU A 67 -4.74 -5.07 -18.78
C GLU A 67 -4.49 -3.55 -18.78
N GLU A 68 -5.00 -2.84 -19.79
CA GLU A 68 -4.90 -1.39 -19.90
C GLU A 68 -5.64 -0.71 -18.73
N GLU A 69 -6.87 -1.14 -18.45
CA GLU A 69 -7.61 -0.69 -17.27
C GLU A 69 -6.86 -0.99 -15.97
N ALA A 70 -6.28 -2.18 -15.84
CA ALA A 70 -5.49 -2.54 -14.64
C ALA A 70 -4.31 -1.57 -14.44
N THR A 71 -3.64 -1.21 -15.54
CA THR A 71 -2.52 -0.27 -15.50
C THR A 71 -2.98 1.12 -15.08
N ILE A 72 -4.06 1.63 -15.68
CA ILE A 72 -4.61 2.96 -15.40
C ILE A 72 -5.11 3.02 -13.96
N ASP A 73 -5.99 2.11 -13.56
CA ASP A 73 -6.60 2.09 -12.23
C ASP A 73 -5.56 1.88 -11.13
N GLY A 74 -4.55 1.04 -11.37
CA GLY A 74 -3.44 0.84 -10.44
C GLY A 74 -2.63 2.12 -10.21
N ASN A 75 -2.29 2.84 -11.29
CA ASN A 75 -1.55 4.10 -11.20
C ASN A 75 -2.39 5.22 -10.57
N CYS A 76 -3.69 5.29 -10.87
CA CYS A 76 -4.61 6.23 -10.26
C CYS A 76 -4.71 6.00 -8.74
N LEU A 77 -4.87 4.75 -8.30
CA LEU A 77 -4.91 4.42 -6.88
C LEU A 77 -3.57 4.74 -6.18
N LEU A 78 -2.44 4.41 -6.81
CA LEU A 78 -1.12 4.74 -6.26
C LEU A 78 -0.93 6.26 -6.13
N ALA A 79 -1.29 7.04 -7.16
CA ALA A 79 -1.19 8.49 -7.13
C ALA A 79 -2.05 9.10 -6.00
N TYR A 80 -3.27 8.60 -5.83
CA TYR A 80 -4.14 9.01 -4.71
C TYR A 80 -3.51 8.66 -3.35
N LEU A 81 -2.98 7.45 -3.17
CA LEU A 81 -2.29 7.06 -1.94
C LEU A 81 -1.07 7.95 -1.66
N MET A 82 -0.32 8.35 -2.69
CA MET A 82 0.82 9.26 -2.57
C MET A 82 0.41 10.69 -2.20
N GLU A 83 -0.79 11.11 -2.59
CA GLU A 83 -1.37 12.41 -2.23
C GLU A 83 -1.71 12.45 -0.73
N ILE A 84 -2.44 11.45 -0.22
CA ILE A 84 -2.86 11.40 1.19
C ILE A 84 -1.75 10.96 2.14
N TYR A 85 -0.70 10.29 1.64
CA TYR A 85 0.45 9.87 2.44
C TYR A 85 1.77 10.42 1.86
N PRO A 86 2.16 11.66 2.20
CA PRO A 86 3.44 12.23 1.80
C PRO A 86 4.64 11.34 2.16
N GLY A 87 5.33 10.83 1.14
CA GLY A 87 6.46 9.91 1.32
C GLY A 87 6.15 8.43 1.07
N LEU A 88 4.88 8.08 0.86
CA LEU A 88 4.50 6.76 0.34
C LEU A 88 4.94 6.61 -1.12
N TYR A 89 5.49 5.46 -1.48
CA TYR A 89 5.80 5.11 -2.86
C TYR A 89 5.59 3.62 -3.12
N GLY A 90 5.35 3.27 -4.38
CA GLY A 90 5.13 1.89 -4.79
C GLY A 90 5.30 1.71 -6.28
N VAL A 91 5.12 0.47 -6.73
CA VAL A 91 5.20 0.08 -8.13
C VAL A 91 3.91 -0.62 -8.53
N VAL A 92 3.36 -0.21 -9.68
CA VAL A 92 2.17 -0.83 -10.26
C VAL A 92 2.61 -1.92 -11.24
N SER A 93 1.95 -3.07 -11.16
CA SER A 93 2.06 -4.16 -12.11
C SER A 93 0.68 -4.71 -12.44
N THR A 94 0.55 -5.34 -13.59
CA THR A 94 -0.67 -6.04 -13.99
C THR A 94 -0.48 -7.54 -13.81
N LYS A 95 -1.54 -8.24 -13.45
CA LYS A 95 -1.54 -9.70 -13.33
C LYS A 95 -2.75 -10.30 -14.04
N PRO A 96 -2.56 -11.15 -15.06
CA PRO A 96 -3.67 -11.88 -15.65
C PRO A 96 -4.18 -12.93 -14.66
N ILE A 97 -5.50 -13.09 -14.60
CA ILE A 97 -6.15 -14.13 -13.80
C ILE A 97 -6.82 -15.12 -14.75
N THR A 98 -6.32 -16.35 -14.78
CA THR A 98 -6.87 -17.45 -15.56
C THR A 98 -7.72 -18.37 -14.67
N ILE A 99 -8.33 -19.38 -15.29
CA ILE A 99 -9.10 -20.40 -14.59
C ILE A 99 -8.25 -21.18 -13.57
N GLU A 100 -6.95 -21.35 -13.82
CA GLU A 100 -6.05 -22.07 -12.91
C GLU A 100 -5.81 -21.28 -11.62
N GLU A 101 -5.63 -19.97 -11.71
CA GLU A 101 -5.52 -19.13 -10.52
C GLU A 101 -6.79 -19.16 -9.67
N LEU A 102 -7.97 -19.29 -10.28
CA LEU A 102 -9.25 -19.32 -9.55
C LEU A 102 -9.49 -20.63 -8.79
N ASN A 103 -8.85 -21.72 -9.20
CA ASN A 103 -9.12 -23.07 -8.68
C ASN A 103 -8.09 -23.53 -7.62
N LYS A 104 -7.39 -22.61 -6.95
CA LYS A 104 -6.46 -22.98 -5.86
C LYS A 104 -7.24 -23.52 -4.66
N GLY A 105 -7.02 -24.80 -4.34
CA GLY A 105 -7.69 -25.53 -3.27
C GLY A 105 -7.07 -25.37 -1.89
N ASP A 106 -6.49 -24.22 -1.58
CA ASP A 106 -5.88 -24.01 -0.26
C ASP A 106 -6.94 -23.59 0.78
N PRO A 107 -6.82 -24.01 2.04
CA PRO A 107 -7.78 -23.63 3.07
C PRO A 107 -7.75 -22.10 3.28
N ILE A 108 -8.94 -21.52 3.34
CA ILE A 108 -9.16 -20.09 3.59
C ILE A 108 -9.97 -19.97 4.87
N TYR A 109 -9.56 -19.06 5.73
CA TYR A 109 -10.27 -18.69 6.94
C TYR A 109 -10.76 -17.25 6.82
N GLU A 110 -11.87 -16.92 7.46
CA GLU A 110 -12.35 -15.55 7.64
C GLU A 110 -12.27 -15.16 9.11
N ILE A 111 -11.79 -13.94 9.36
CA ILE A 111 -11.98 -13.29 10.66
C ILE A 111 -13.37 -12.66 10.63
N VAL A 112 -14.31 -13.27 11.34
CA VAL A 112 -15.65 -12.71 11.50
C VAL A 112 -15.60 -11.69 12.63
N ILE A 113 -15.64 -10.40 12.28
CA ILE A 113 -15.73 -9.30 13.24
C ILE A 113 -17.20 -9.20 13.71
N PRO A 114 -17.46 -9.11 15.04
CA PRO A 114 -18.82 -8.96 15.55
C PRO A 114 -19.45 -7.65 15.05
N PRO A 115 -20.78 -7.56 14.98
CA PRO A 115 -21.43 -6.34 14.54
C PRO A 115 -21.16 -5.17 15.51
N PRO A 116 -21.18 -3.91 15.02
CA PRO A 116 -21.04 -2.72 15.86
C PRO A 116 -22.16 -2.64 16.92
N ARG A 117 -22.01 -1.87 18.01
CA ARG A 117 -20.99 -0.82 18.28
C ARG A 117 -19.73 -1.36 18.95
N PHE A 118 -18.58 -0.72 18.73
CA PHE A 118 -17.30 -1.04 19.37
C PHE A 118 -16.93 0.03 20.40
N GLU A 119 -16.44 -0.38 21.57
CA GLU A 119 -15.94 0.55 22.60
C GLU A 119 -14.45 0.85 22.43
N GLU A 120 -13.71 -0.10 21.87
CA GLU A 120 -12.26 -0.02 21.67
C GLU A 120 -11.93 -0.11 20.18
N LYS A 121 -10.87 0.60 19.76
CA LYS A 121 -10.31 0.50 18.41
C LYS A 121 -9.73 -0.88 18.18
N ILE A 122 -10.04 -1.47 17.02
CA ILE A 122 -9.51 -2.75 16.56
C ILE A 122 -8.11 -2.53 15.98
N PHE A 123 -7.09 -3.05 16.66
CA PHE A 123 -5.69 -2.95 16.21
C PHE A 123 -5.28 -4.13 15.31
N LEU A 124 -5.88 -4.25 14.13
CA LEU A 124 -5.65 -5.34 13.18
C LEU A 124 -4.26 -5.24 12.52
N LEU A 125 -3.85 -4.07 12.02
CA LEU A 125 -2.53 -3.90 11.40
C LEU A 125 -1.41 -4.14 12.40
N LYS A 126 -1.56 -3.65 13.63
CA LYS A 126 -0.61 -3.98 14.72
C LYS A 126 -0.47 -5.49 14.92
N LYS A 127 -1.57 -6.25 14.85
CA LYS A 127 -1.54 -7.72 14.93
C LYS A 127 -0.82 -8.33 13.73
N ILE A 128 -1.08 -7.87 12.50
CA ILE A 128 -0.41 -8.35 11.29
C ILE A 128 1.12 -8.10 11.36
N ILE A 129 1.54 -6.91 11.81
CA ILE A 129 2.97 -6.59 11.99
C ILE A 129 3.59 -7.46 13.10
N ASN A 130 2.88 -7.65 14.22
CA ASN A 130 3.35 -8.53 15.27
C ASN A 130 3.47 -9.98 14.80
N LEU A 131 2.54 -10.46 13.95
CA LEU A 131 2.66 -11.77 13.32
C LEU A 131 3.95 -11.90 12.52
N PHE A 132 4.33 -10.89 11.74
CA PHE A 132 5.61 -10.91 11.02
C PHE A 132 6.80 -11.11 11.95
N ASN A 133 6.82 -10.45 13.11
CA ASN A 133 7.92 -10.56 14.07
C ASN A 133 7.99 -11.92 14.79
N ILE A 134 6.87 -12.63 14.93
CA ILE A 134 6.82 -13.91 15.68
C ILE A 134 6.70 -15.13 14.77
N ASN A 135 6.33 -14.96 13.51
CA ASN A 135 6.14 -16.04 12.55
C ASN A 135 7.49 -16.62 12.11
N LYS A 136 7.71 -17.91 12.37
CA LYS A 136 8.98 -18.59 12.06
C LYS A 136 8.93 -19.53 10.86
N GLU A 137 7.76 -20.08 10.54
CA GLU A 137 7.68 -21.27 9.68
C GLU A 137 6.44 -21.29 8.78
N SER A 138 5.62 -20.25 8.78
CA SER A 138 4.38 -20.21 8.00
C SER A 138 4.43 -19.15 6.92
N ILE A 139 3.78 -19.43 5.80
CA ILE A 139 3.42 -18.43 4.81
C ILE A 139 2.00 -18.01 5.15
N ILE A 140 1.83 -16.76 5.59
CA ILE A 140 0.53 -16.20 5.95
C ILE A 140 0.21 -15.07 4.99
N GLN A 141 -0.96 -15.15 4.36
CA GLN A 141 -1.50 -14.11 3.51
C GLN A 141 -2.79 -13.60 4.13
N VAL A 142 -2.81 -12.32 4.47
CA VAL A 142 -4.02 -11.65 4.98
C VAL A 142 -4.58 -10.77 3.88
N TYR A 143 -5.81 -11.07 3.45
CA TYR A 143 -6.55 -10.29 2.47
C TYR A 143 -7.61 -9.49 3.20
N ILE A 144 -7.61 -8.18 3.01
CA ILE A 144 -8.69 -7.30 3.48
C ILE A 144 -9.37 -6.75 2.24
N LEU A 145 -10.66 -7.05 2.08
CA LEU A 145 -11.47 -6.52 0.99
C LEU A 145 -12.51 -5.57 1.55
N TRP A 146 -12.67 -4.41 0.91
CA TRP A 146 -13.65 -3.42 1.31
C TRP A 146 -14.39 -2.79 0.13
N GLN A 147 -15.58 -2.28 0.44
CA GLN A 147 -16.44 -1.57 -0.50
C GLN A 147 -17.15 -0.46 0.28
N LYS A 148 -17.28 0.74 -0.30
CA LYS A 148 -18.09 1.80 0.30
C LYS A 148 -19.53 1.31 0.48
N ASP A 149 -20.14 1.64 1.61
CA ASP A 149 -21.54 1.32 1.86
C ASP A 149 -22.41 1.90 0.72
N ASP A 150 -23.23 1.04 0.12
CA ASP A 150 -24.08 1.38 -1.03
C ASP A 150 -25.54 1.59 -0.62
N SER A 151 -25.80 1.86 0.66
CA SER A 151 -27.14 2.18 1.15
C SER A 151 -27.75 3.35 0.37
N LEU A 152 -29.03 3.25 -0.02
CA LEU A 152 -29.73 4.35 -0.70
C LEU A 152 -29.98 5.52 0.28
N ILE A 153 -29.11 6.52 0.22
CA ILE A 153 -29.23 7.81 0.92
C ILE A 153 -30.56 8.50 0.60
N LYS A 154 -31.17 8.25 -0.58
CA LYS A 154 -32.50 8.78 -0.96
C LYS A 154 -33.62 8.54 0.07
N SER A 155 -33.50 7.51 0.92
CA SER A 155 -34.49 7.23 1.97
C SER A 155 -34.33 8.10 3.23
N ILE A 156 -33.19 8.77 3.38
CA ILE A 156 -32.83 9.62 4.52
C ILE A 156 -32.44 11.06 4.09
N GLN A 157 -32.57 11.38 2.81
CA GLN A 157 -32.20 12.68 2.24
C GLN A 157 -33.01 13.82 2.87
N GLY A 158 -32.32 14.85 3.37
CA GLY A 158 -32.89 16.00 4.07
C GLY A 158 -33.18 15.78 5.57
N THR A 159 -32.70 14.68 6.16
CA THR A 159 -32.87 14.39 7.59
C THR A 159 -31.58 14.64 8.37
N GLU A 160 -31.67 14.89 9.68
CA GLU A 160 -30.48 14.95 10.56
C GLU A 160 -29.65 13.66 10.48
N LEU A 161 -30.31 12.52 10.22
CA LEU A 161 -29.67 11.24 9.96
C LEU A 161 -28.73 11.29 8.74
N GLU A 162 -29.03 12.05 7.68
CA GLU A 162 -28.13 12.18 6.52
C GLU A 162 -26.82 12.86 6.93
N SER A 163 -26.89 13.97 7.67
CA SER A 163 -25.72 14.74 8.10
C SER A 163 -24.85 13.99 9.12
N GLU A 164 -25.47 13.25 10.06
CA GLU A 164 -24.75 12.38 10.99
C GLU A 164 -24.05 11.20 10.30
N LEU A 165 -24.58 10.76 9.14
CA LEU A 165 -24.13 9.53 8.47
C LEU A 165 -23.24 9.78 7.24
N GLU A 166 -23.30 10.96 6.62
CA GLU A 166 -22.32 11.42 5.64
C GLU A 166 -20.97 11.73 6.30
N ALA A 167 -20.99 12.16 7.56
CA ALA A 167 -19.79 12.38 8.37
C ALA A 167 -19.02 11.07 8.68
N ASP A 168 -19.72 9.92 8.71
CA ASP A 168 -19.14 8.60 8.98
C ASP A 168 -19.10 7.74 7.71
N ALA A 169 -18.02 7.83 6.92
CA ALA A 169 -17.81 6.94 5.79
C ALA A 169 -17.77 5.47 6.24
N ILE A 170 -18.88 4.74 6.07
CA ILE A 170 -18.98 3.33 6.41
C ILE A 170 -18.59 2.48 5.21
N TYR A 171 -17.79 1.45 5.48
CA TYR A 171 -17.35 0.45 4.52
C TYR A 171 -17.83 -0.93 4.95
N LYS A 172 -18.24 -1.71 3.96
CA LYS A 172 -18.33 -3.16 4.09
C LYS A 172 -16.92 -3.72 4.10
N ILE A 173 -16.61 -4.61 5.04
CA ILE A 173 -15.30 -5.27 5.12
C ILE A 173 -15.46 -6.78 5.24
N LYS A 174 -14.51 -7.50 4.63
CA LYS A 174 -14.20 -8.89 4.92
C LYS A 174 -12.70 -9.11 4.99
N ILE A 175 -12.28 -9.97 5.91
CA ILE A 175 -10.87 -10.28 6.16
C ILE A 175 -10.67 -11.78 6.03
N PHE A 176 -9.88 -12.17 5.03
CA PHE A 176 -9.56 -13.55 4.75
C PHE A 176 -8.10 -13.84 5.06
N ILE A 177 -7.83 -15.06 5.49
CA ILE A 177 -6.49 -15.55 5.77
C ILE A 177 -6.29 -16.84 4.98
N ASN A 178 -5.27 -16.85 4.12
CA ASN A 178 -4.70 -18.07 3.57
C ASN A 178 -3.38 -18.32 4.29
N ALA A 179 -3.21 -19.50 4.89
CA ALA A 179 -2.00 -19.79 5.64
C ALA A 179 -1.53 -21.22 5.42
N LYS A 180 -0.22 -21.41 5.25
CA LYS A 180 0.40 -22.71 5.00
C LYS A 180 1.71 -22.84 5.74
N SER A 181 2.05 -24.05 6.17
CA SER A 181 3.38 -24.36 6.68
C SER A 181 4.42 -24.34 5.55
N HIS A 182 5.59 -23.78 5.81
CA HIS A 182 6.73 -23.71 4.88
C HIS A 182 7.33 -25.10 4.60
N ASN A 183 7.22 -26.03 5.56
CA ASN A 183 7.83 -27.36 5.47
C ASN A 183 6.80 -28.47 5.24
N LYS A 184 6.75 -29.02 4.01
CA LYS A 184 5.98 -30.22 3.64
C LYS A 184 6.59 -31.54 4.14
N LEU A 185 7.86 -31.54 4.55
CA LEU A 185 8.64 -32.74 4.88
C LEU A 185 8.97 -32.80 6.38
N SER A 186 8.06 -33.27 7.22
CA SER A 186 8.40 -33.99 8.46
C SER A 186 7.15 -34.59 9.10
N SER A 187 7.35 -35.69 9.83
CA SER A 187 6.36 -36.49 10.58
C SER A 187 5.68 -35.77 11.76
N GLU A 188 5.89 -34.45 11.93
CA GLU A 188 5.32 -33.61 13.00
C GLU A 188 4.13 -32.77 12.50
N SER A 189 3.22 -33.38 11.74
CA SER A 189 2.06 -32.69 11.16
C SER A 189 1.16 -32.03 12.23
N THR A 190 1.08 -32.63 13.41
CA THR A 190 0.26 -32.12 14.53
C THR A 190 0.84 -30.82 15.12
N MET A 191 2.15 -30.73 15.34
CA MET A 191 2.79 -29.51 15.89
C MET A 191 2.71 -28.34 14.91
N LYS A 192 2.86 -28.60 13.61
CA LYS A 192 2.69 -27.58 12.55
C LYS A 192 1.25 -27.04 12.51
N GLY A 193 0.26 -27.92 12.68
CA GLY A 193 -1.15 -27.51 12.78
C GLY A 193 -1.44 -26.66 14.02
N VAL A 194 -0.82 -26.99 15.16
CA VAL A 194 -0.97 -26.22 16.41
C VAL A 194 -0.35 -24.81 16.28
N VAL A 195 0.84 -24.69 15.69
CA VAL A 195 1.51 -23.39 15.47
C VAL A 195 0.68 -22.50 14.54
N LEU A 196 0.17 -23.06 13.44
CA LEU A 196 -0.70 -22.33 12.52
C LEU A 196 -1.98 -21.84 13.22
N ASN A 197 -2.63 -22.72 13.99
CA ASN A 197 -3.83 -22.37 14.75
C ASN A 197 -3.58 -21.28 15.80
N TYR A 198 -2.40 -21.28 16.43
CA TYR A 198 -2.01 -20.20 17.34
C TYR A 198 -1.93 -18.84 16.63
N TYR A 199 -1.27 -18.75 15.47
CA TYR A 199 -1.20 -17.49 14.71
C TYR A 199 -2.58 -17.03 14.24
N LEU A 200 -3.40 -17.95 13.73
CA LEU A 200 -4.76 -17.63 13.31
C LEU A 200 -5.58 -17.11 14.51
N LYS A 201 -5.53 -17.81 15.66
CA LYS A 201 -6.28 -17.41 16.86
C LYS A 201 -5.81 -16.07 17.42
N TYR A 202 -4.52 -15.77 17.33
CA TYR A 202 -3.97 -14.47 17.75
C TYR A 202 -4.63 -13.30 17.01
N LEU A 203 -4.96 -13.45 15.73
CA LEU A 203 -5.60 -12.40 14.93
C LEU A 203 -6.99 -12.00 15.44
N THR A 204 -7.70 -12.88 16.16
CA THR A 204 -9.03 -12.58 16.70
C THR A 204 -9.01 -12.13 18.18
N THR A 205 -7.86 -12.18 18.85
CA THR A 205 -7.75 -11.81 20.26
C THR A 205 -8.08 -10.34 20.52
N ASN A 206 -8.79 -10.05 21.61
CA ASN A 206 -9.19 -8.69 22.01
C ASN A 206 -9.94 -7.90 20.94
N ILE A 207 -10.67 -8.60 20.05
CA ILE A 207 -11.64 -7.96 19.15
C ILE A 207 -13.02 -8.34 19.69
N LYS A 208 -13.72 -7.36 20.26
CA LYS A 208 -15.07 -7.52 20.81
C LYS A 208 -15.89 -6.27 20.56
N ASN A 209 -17.21 -6.42 20.46
CA ASN A 209 -18.12 -5.28 20.46
C ASN A 209 -18.50 -4.89 21.90
N ALA A 210 -19.29 -3.82 22.03
CA ALA A 210 -19.79 -3.30 23.32
C ALA A 210 -20.65 -4.32 24.09
N TYR A 211 -21.21 -5.31 23.40
CA TYR A 211 -22.01 -6.37 24.01
C TYR A 211 -21.17 -7.57 24.49
N GLY A 212 -19.85 -7.52 24.29
CA GLY A 212 -18.93 -8.59 24.68
C GLY A 212 -18.86 -9.75 23.67
N GLU A 213 -19.54 -9.67 22.53
CA GLU A 213 -19.41 -10.64 21.43
C GLU A 213 -18.00 -10.53 20.85
N ARG A 214 -17.35 -11.67 20.61
CA ARG A 214 -15.93 -11.72 20.23
C ARG A 214 -15.77 -12.13 18.77
N ALA A 215 -14.73 -11.59 18.12
CA ALA A 215 -14.36 -12.08 16.81
C ALA A 215 -13.93 -13.55 16.88
N TYR A 216 -14.27 -14.30 15.83
CA TYR A 216 -13.94 -15.71 15.70
C TYR A 216 -13.45 -16.03 14.29
N LEU A 217 -12.84 -17.21 14.16
CA LEU A 217 -12.39 -17.72 12.87
C LEU A 217 -13.44 -18.67 12.31
N LYS A 218 -13.79 -18.46 11.05
CA LYS A 218 -14.64 -19.36 10.27
C LYS A 218 -13.81 -19.95 9.14
N GLN A 219 -13.72 -21.27 9.07
CA GLN A 219 -13.13 -21.92 7.89
C GLN A 219 -14.14 -21.86 6.75
N LEU A 220 -13.68 -21.45 5.57
CA LEU A 220 -14.52 -21.25 4.41
C LEU A 220 -14.31 -22.33 3.34
N PRO A 221 -15.29 -22.57 2.46
CA PRO A 221 -15.14 -23.52 1.37
C PRO A 221 -14.16 -23.01 0.31
N SER A 222 -13.65 -23.93 -0.52
CA SER A 222 -12.58 -23.65 -1.50
C SER A 222 -12.97 -22.64 -2.59
N ASP A 223 -14.26 -22.50 -2.91
CA ASP A 223 -14.77 -21.53 -3.89
C ASP A 223 -14.55 -20.06 -3.45
N THR A 224 -14.35 -19.83 -2.15
CA THR A 224 -14.03 -18.52 -1.57
C THR A 224 -12.83 -17.86 -2.24
N TRP A 225 -11.83 -18.66 -2.65
CA TRP A 225 -10.67 -18.14 -3.35
C TRP A 225 -11.06 -17.42 -4.66
N SER A 226 -11.98 -18.03 -5.41
CA SER A 226 -12.55 -17.44 -6.62
C SER A 226 -13.29 -16.13 -6.31
N LYS A 227 -14.04 -16.08 -5.19
CA LYS A 227 -14.75 -14.86 -4.75
C LYS A 227 -13.79 -13.72 -4.41
N ILE A 228 -12.67 -14.02 -3.73
CA ILE A 228 -11.62 -13.04 -3.39
C ILE A 228 -11.00 -12.47 -4.68
N LEU A 229 -10.54 -13.34 -5.59
CA LEU A 229 -9.90 -12.91 -6.82
C LEU A 229 -10.86 -12.15 -7.75
N LYS A 230 -12.12 -12.56 -7.84
CA LYS A 230 -13.12 -11.85 -8.64
C LYS A 230 -13.58 -10.52 -8.02
N ALA A 231 -13.05 -10.16 -6.84
CA ALA A 231 -13.48 -9.00 -6.06
C ALA A 231 -15.01 -9.02 -5.81
N ARG A 232 -15.56 -10.21 -5.51
CA ARG A 232 -16.97 -10.44 -5.17
C ARG A 232 -17.13 -11.10 -3.80
N PRO A 233 -16.51 -10.56 -2.73
CA PRO A 233 -16.63 -11.14 -1.38
C PRO A 233 -17.97 -10.81 -0.71
N PHE A 234 -18.68 -9.80 -1.22
CA PHE A 234 -19.94 -9.30 -0.67
C PHE A 234 -21.13 -9.81 -1.49
N TYR A 235 -22.23 -10.12 -0.79
CA TYR A 235 -23.47 -10.51 -1.44
C TYR A 235 -23.98 -9.42 -2.39
N LYS A 236 -24.31 -9.83 -3.62
CA LYS A 236 -25.20 -9.09 -4.53
C LYS A 236 -26.49 -9.89 -4.59
N ASN A 237 -27.62 -9.28 -4.26
CA ASN A 237 -28.89 -9.99 -4.38
C ASN A 237 -29.21 -10.28 -5.86
N LEU A 238 -30.11 -11.24 -6.10
CA LEU A 238 -30.51 -11.71 -7.43
C LEU A 238 -31.01 -10.59 -8.36
N LEU A 239 -31.40 -9.44 -7.80
CA LEU A 239 -31.88 -8.27 -8.53
C LEU A 239 -30.78 -7.22 -8.76
N ASN A 240 -29.53 -7.54 -8.42
CA ASN A 240 -28.38 -6.63 -8.46
C ASN A 240 -28.62 -5.32 -7.68
N LYS A 241 -29.48 -5.36 -6.66
CA LYS A 241 -29.80 -4.23 -5.79
C LYS A 241 -28.76 -4.11 -4.67
N ASN A 242 -28.57 -2.89 -4.19
CA ASN A 242 -27.62 -2.56 -3.13
C ASN A 242 -27.88 -3.37 -1.85
N THR A 243 -26.80 -3.66 -1.10
CA THR A 243 -26.83 -4.49 0.13
C THR A 243 -26.28 -3.74 1.36
N GLY A 244 -26.33 -2.42 1.31
CA GLY A 244 -25.85 -1.55 2.37
C GLY A 244 -26.57 -1.72 3.71
N ARG A 245 -25.99 -1.13 4.76
CA ARG A 245 -26.42 -1.30 6.17
C ARG A 245 -27.90 -1.02 6.43
N PHE A 246 -28.54 -0.19 5.61
CA PHE A 246 -29.95 0.20 5.81
C PHE A 246 -30.96 -0.73 5.15
N TYR A 247 -30.52 -1.76 4.44
CA TYR A 247 -31.40 -2.82 3.95
C TYR A 247 -31.53 -3.96 4.96
N ARG A 248 -31.95 -3.65 6.20
CA ARG A 248 -32.13 -4.66 7.27
C ARG A 248 -33.00 -5.85 6.85
N ARG A 249 -34.06 -5.60 6.06
CA ARG A 249 -34.90 -6.66 5.50
C ARG A 249 -34.16 -7.59 4.53
N ILE A 250 -33.08 -7.11 3.90
CA ILE A 250 -32.24 -7.91 3.00
C ILE A 250 -31.18 -8.68 3.79
N ILE A 251 -30.66 -8.15 4.90
CA ILE A 251 -29.62 -8.84 5.71
C ILE A 251 -30.09 -10.21 6.21
N GLU A 252 -31.37 -10.35 6.57
CA GLU A 252 -31.95 -11.62 6.99
C GLU A 252 -31.94 -12.66 5.86
N ASP A 253 -32.09 -12.21 4.61
CA ASP A 253 -32.04 -13.02 3.39
C ASP A 253 -30.60 -13.30 2.90
N ILE A 254 -29.58 -12.63 3.46
CA ILE A 254 -28.17 -12.86 3.10
C ILE A 254 -27.64 -14.06 3.88
N PRO A 255 -27.07 -15.08 3.20
CA PRO A 255 -26.37 -16.18 3.86
C PRO A 255 -25.31 -15.65 4.83
N GLU A 256 -25.18 -16.27 6.00
CA GLU A 256 -24.31 -15.77 7.06
C GLU A 256 -22.87 -15.53 6.59
N GLU A 257 -22.35 -16.44 5.76
CA GLU A 257 -21.03 -16.36 5.13
C GLU A 257 -20.85 -15.20 4.15
N ASP A 258 -21.92 -14.59 3.64
CA ASP A 258 -21.84 -13.46 2.70
C ASP A 258 -22.17 -12.11 3.38
N ARG A 259 -22.52 -12.12 4.67
CA ARG A 259 -22.81 -10.91 5.46
C ARG A 259 -21.53 -10.10 5.67
N PRO A 260 -21.49 -8.81 5.27
CA PRO A 260 -20.36 -7.94 5.57
C PRO A 260 -20.38 -7.48 7.02
N CYS A 261 -19.21 -7.23 7.58
CA CYS A 261 -19.11 -6.32 8.73
C CYS A 261 -19.10 -4.87 8.22
N PHE A 262 -19.70 -3.96 8.97
CA PHE A 262 -19.72 -2.53 8.66
C PHE A 262 -18.83 -1.80 9.65
N ILE A 263 -17.83 -1.08 9.13
CA ILE A 263 -16.86 -0.32 9.92
C ILE A 263 -16.61 1.04 9.27
N ASN A 264 -16.25 2.03 10.07
CA ASN A 264 -15.65 3.27 9.59
C ASN A 264 -14.12 3.20 9.78
N ALA A 265 -13.42 4.21 9.27
CA ALA A 265 -11.96 4.32 9.37
C ALA A 265 -11.45 4.44 10.83
N ASP A 266 -12.27 4.94 11.76
CA ASP A 266 -11.86 5.15 13.15
C ASP A 266 -11.90 3.86 13.99
N ILE A 267 -12.78 2.92 13.63
CA ILE A 267 -12.96 1.64 14.36
C ILE A 267 -11.76 0.71 14.21
N VAL A 268 -11.02 0.75 13.08
CA VAL A 268 -9.86 -0.11 12.83
C VAL A 268 -8.61 0.72 12.59
N ASP A 269 -7.42 0.22 12.94
CA ASP A 269 -6.13 0.88 12.70
C ASP A 269 -5.67 0.86 11.24
N PHE A 270 -6.52 1.28 10.31
CA PHE A 270 -6.20 1.38 8.88
C PHE A 270 -5.43 2.64 8.49
N ASN A 271 -4.51 3.06 9.35
CA ASN A 271 -3.47 4.02 9.02
C ASN A 271 -2.18 3.27 8.64
N ILE A 272 -1.07 4.00 8.47
CA ILE A 272 0.26 3.40 8.26
C ILE A 272 1.01 3.39 9.59
N PRO A 273 1.21 2.23 10.25
CA PRO A 273 1.92 2.18 11.52
C PRO A 273 3.39 2.55 11.37
N SER A 274 3.92 3.34 12.30
CA SER A 274 5.34 3.73 12.32
C SER A 274 6.33 2.56 12.40
N ASN A 275 5.88 1.38 12.84
CA ASN A 275 6.67 0.15 12.95
C ASN A 275 6.40 -0.84 11.82
N MET A 276 5.70 -0.43 10.76
CA MET A 276 5.47 -1.26 9.59
C MET A 276 6.83 -1.62 8.95
N PRO A 277 7.09 -2.90 8.63
CA PRO A 277 8.40 -3.38 8.17
C PRO A 277 8.58 -3.13 6.66
N ILE A 278 8.47 -1.86 6.27
CA ILE A 278 8.69 -1.35 4.91
C ILE A 278 9.66 -0.17 5.02
N GLU A 279 10.44 0.06 3.95
CA GLU A 279 11.37 1.19 3.89
C GLU A 279 10.67 2.52 4.16
N LYS A 280 11.28 3.39 4.96
CA LYS A 280 10.72 4.69 5.33
C LYS A 280 11.31 5.80 4.49
N ALA A 281 10.48 6.75 4.09
CA ALA A 281 10.89 7.92 3.33
C ALA A 281 11.93 8.75 4.10
N ASN A 282 13.04 9.06 3.46
CA ASN A 282 14.03 9.98 4.03
C ASN A 282 13.63 11.42 3.69
N ILE A 283 12.96 12.10 4.62
CA ILE A 283 12.57 13.50 4.46
C ILE A 283 13.80 14.40 4.62
N ILE A 284 14.08 15.21 3.60
CA ILE A 284 15.15 16.20 3.64
C ILE A 284 14.56 17.49 4.24
N PRO A 285 14.97 17.92 5.45
CA PRO A 285 14.26 18.96 6.21
C PRO A 285 14.35 20.37 5.63
N LYS A 286 15.23 20.60 4.64
CA LYS A 286 15.39 21.89 3.95
C LYS A 286 15.71 21.66 2.49
N VAL A 287 14.68 21.69 1.66
CA VAL A 287 14.80 21.60 0.21
C VAL A 287 14.52 22.99 -0.37
N ASN A 288 15.57 23.71 -0.74
CA ASN A 288 15.41 24.97 -1.49
C ASN A 288 15.60 24.67 -2.97
N ILE A 289 14.51 24.28 -3.65
CA ILE A 289 14.50 24.06 -5.09
C ILE A 289 13.83 25.24 -5.75
N SER A 290 14.60 26.01 -6.53
CA SER A 290 14.03 26.95 -7.48
C SER A 290 13.52 26.19 -8.70
N PHE A 291 12.23 26.32 -8.99
CA PHE A 291 11.60 25.77 -10.20
C PHE A 291 11.62 26.75 -11.39
N SER A 292 12.21 27.93 -11.21
CA SER A 292 12.27 28.95 -12.26
C SER A 292 13.37 28.59 -13.27
N ILE A 293 12.99 27.87 -14.33
CA ILE A 293 13.85 27.61 -15.48
C ILE A 293 13.20 28.25 -16.71
N PRO A 294 13.86 29.22 -17.38
CA PRO A 294 13.41 29.74 -18.66
C PRO A 294 13.38 28.64 -19.72
N ILE A 295 12.30 28.60 -20.50
CA ILE A 295 12.15 27.68 -21.63
C ILE A 295 13.13 28.10 -22.74
N GLY A 296 14.19 27.31 -22.98
CA GLY A 296 15.08 27.50 -24.14
C GLY A 296 16.56 27.16 -23.94
N GLU A 297 17.06 27.13 -22.70
CA GLU A 297 18.52 27.12 -22.43
C GLU A 297 19.08 25.77 -21.94
N LYS A 298 18.47 24.63 -22.34
CA LYS A 298 18.95 23.30 -21.91
C LYS A 298 20.43 23.00 -22.25
N LYS A 299 21.01 23.71 -23.23
CA LYS A 299 22.42 23.55 -23.64
C LYS A 299 23.41 24.16 -22.64
N ARG A 300 22.98 25.10 -21.78
CA ARG A 300 23.84 25.76 -20.78
C ARG A 300 23.45 25.42 -19.35
N GLN A 301 23.02 24.18 -19.14
CA GLN A 301 22.50 23.71 -17.86
C GLN A 301 23.13 22.38 -17.46
N ILE A 302 23.71 22.35 -16.26
CA ILE A 302 24.32 21.16 -15.67
C ILE A 302 23.24 20.38 -14.92
N LEU A 303 23.08 19.08 -15.22
CA LEU A 303 22.18 18.22 -14.47
C LEU A 303 22.78 17.94 -13.08
N LEU A 304 22.01 18.19 -12.04
CA LEU A 304 22.38 17.81 -10.67
C LEU A 304 21.82 16.42 -10.32
N GLY A 305 20.71 16.03 -10.93
CA GLY A 305 20.07 14.74 -10.67
C GLY A 305 18.56 14.86 -10.62
N ASN A 306 17.91 13.96 -9.90
CA ASN A 306 16.46 13.96 -9.73
C ASN A 306 16.07 14.71 -8.46
N ILE A 307 14.96 15.44 -8.54
CA ILE A 307 14.35 16.10 -7.40
C ILE A 307 13.74 15.05 -6.48
N TYR A 308 13.97 15.19 -5.17
CA TYR A 308 13.24 14.48 -4.14
C TYR A 308 12.08 15.34 -3.65
N HIS A 309 10.88 14.78 -3.60
CA HIS A 309 9.70 15.42 -3.03
C HIS A 309 9.11 14.50 -1.96
N ASN A 310 8.93 15.02 -0.74
CA ASN A 310 8.50 14.24 0.44
C ASN A 310 9.33 12.95 0.66
N GLY A 311 10.63 12.98 0.34
CA GLY A 311 11.52 11.82 0.45
C GLY A 311 11.40 10.78 -0.67
N ILE A 312 10.61 11.06 -1.72
CA ILE A 312 10.46 10.20 -2.90
C ILE A 312 11.27 10.78 -4.07
N LYS A 313 12.05 9.94 -4.74
CA LYS A 313 12.76 10.33 -5.96
C LYS A 313 11.75 10.53 -7.10
N THR A 314 11.63 11.74 -7.60
CA THR A 314 10.71 12.08 -8.70
C THR A 314 11.39 11.91 -10.07
N PHE A 315 10.60 11.90 -11.16
CA PHE A 315 11.14 11.98 -12.52
C PHE A 315 11.63 13.38 -12.90
N ARG A 316 11.32 14.41 -12.09
CA ARG A 316 11.75 15.78 -12.36
C ARG A 316 13.24 15.90 -12.10
N LYS A 317 13.94 16.50 -13.05
CA LYS A 317 15.38 16.74 -12.98
C LYS A 317 15.66 18.11 -12.38
N ALA A 318 16.67 18.19 -11.53
CA ALA A 318 17.23 19.43 -11.01
C ALA A 318 18.40 19.87 -11.89
N TYR A 319 18.41 21.15 -12.26
CA TYR A 319 19.45 21.74 -13.11
C TYR A 319 20.01 22.99 -12.45
N LEU A 320 21.25 23.33 -12.81
CA LEU A 320 21.89 24.59 -12.46
C LEU A 320 22.40 25.25 -13.75
N GLY A 321 22.19 26.56 -13.91
CA GLY A 321 22.70 27.31 -15.06
C GLY A 321 24.23 27.37 -15.01
N LEU A 322 24.90 27.39 -16.16
CA LEU A 322 26.37 27.54 -16.20
C LEU A 322 26.81 28.86 -15.53
N GLU A 323 26.05 29.95 -15.72
CA GLU A 323 26.32 31.23 -15.06
C GLU A 323 26.28 31.16 -13.53
N ASP A 324 25.46 30.28 -12.95
CA ASP A 324 25.36 30.14 -11.49
C ASP A 324 26.65 29.56 -10.88
N PHE A 325 27.44 28.82 -11.65
CA PHE A 325 28.74 28.31 -11.20
C PHE A 325 29.84 29.39 -11.13
N VAL A 326 29.57 30.60 -11.64
CA VAL A 326 30.43 31.77 -11.38
C VAL A 326 30.42 32.12 -9.90
N HIS A 327 29.30 31.85 -9.22
CA HIS A 327 29.23 31.88 -7.77
C HIS A 327 29.82 30.57 -7.20
N HIS A 328 30.67 30.67 -6.18
CA HIS A 328 31.35 29.50 -5.62
C HIS A 328 30.35 28.39 -5.24
N LEU A 329 30.59 27.17 -5.75
CA LEU A 329 29.82 25.98 -5.37
C LEU A 329 30.41 25.33 -4.11
N PHE A 330 29.57 25.09 -3.12
CA PHE A 330 29.96 24.38 -1.91
C PHE A 330 29.22 23.04 -1.79
N ILE A 331 29.96 21.93 -1.87
CA ILE A 331 29.45 20.57 -1.69
C ILE A 331 29.88 20.07 -0.31
N SER A 332 28.93 19.77 0.57
CA SER A 332 29.21 19.26 1.91
C SER A 332 28.39 18.02 2.25
N GLY A 333 28.83 17.28 3.27
CA GLY A 333 28.22 16.03 3.71
C GLY A 333 29.17 15.15 4.49
N LEU A 334 28.64 14.20 5.27
CA LEU A 334 29.43 13.26 6.05
C LEU A 334 30.29 12.34 5.14
N SER A 335 31.27 11.68 5.73
CA SER A 335 32.05 10.66 5.02
C SER A 335 31.14 9.54 4.49
N GLY A 336 31.40 9.04 3.28
CA GLY A 336 30.58 8.01 2.64
C GLY A 336 29.27 8.49 1.98
N MET A 337 28.90 9.77 2.09
CA MET A 337 27.64 10.30 1.53
C MET A 337 27.71 10.63 0.02
N GLY A 338 28.72 10.12 -0.69
CA GLY A 338 28.79 10.24 -2.15
C GLY A 338 29.26 11.60 -2.70
N LYS A 339 29.90 12.46 -1.89
CA LYS A 339 30.42 13.77 -2.34
C LYS A 339 31.30 13.68 -3.59
N SER A 340 32.32 12.81 -3.58
CA SER A 340 33.23 12.62 -4.71
C SER A 340 32.49 12.14 -5.96
N ARG A 341 31.52 11.23 -5.80
CA ARG A 341 30.68 10.71 -6.89
C ARG A 341 29.77 11.79 -7.48
N PHE A 342 29.20 12.64 -6.64
CA PHE A 342 28.38 13.78 -7.08
C PHE A 342 29.22 14.82 -7.84
N LEU A 343 30.43 15.12 -7.36
CA LEU A 343 31.36 15.98 -8.09
C LEU A 343 31.74 15.38 -9.45
N ALA A 344 32.09 14.09 -9.51
CA ALA A 344 32.42 13.41 -10.77
C ALA A 344 31.27 13.50 -11.79
N HIS A 345 30.03 13.31 -11.34
CA HIS A 345 28.83 13.50 -12.18
C HIS A 345 28.72 14.92 -12.73
N ILE A 346 28.93 15.95 -11.90
CA ILE A 346 28.92 17.35 -12.33
C ILE A 346 30.01 17.58 -13.39
N LEU A 347 31.23 17.08 -13.17
CA LEU A 347 32.33 17.26 -14.11
C LEU A 347 32.06 16.58 -15.47
N GLU A 348 31.44 15.39 -15.46
CA GLU A 348 31.01 14.70 -16.68
C GLU A 348 29.97 15.54 -17.45
N GLU A 349 28.99 16.12 -16.75
CA GLU A 349 28.01 17.01 -17.37
C GLU A 349 28.66 18.27 -17.97
N PHE A 350 29.68 18.84 -17.32
CA PHE A 350 30.46 19.95 -17.89
C PHE A 350 31.20 19.54 -19.16
N LYS A 351 31.90 18.39 -19.16
CA LYS A 351 32.61 17.89 -20.35
C LYS A 351 31.68 17.74 -21.57
N ILE A 352 30.45 17.29 -21.33
CA ILE A 352 29.46 17.06 -22.40
C ILE A 352 28.82 18.37 -22.89
N LYS A 353 28.45 19.27 -21.98
CA LYS A 353 27.60 20.42 -22.30
C LYS A 353 28.33 21.75 -22.46
N ALA A 354 29.53 21.86 -21.88
CA ALA A 354 30.38 23.05 -21.93
C ALA A 354 31.85 22.63 -22.19
N PRO A 355 32.14 21.97 -23.33
CA PRO A 355 33.50 21.49 -23.65
C PRO A 355 34.54 22.60 -23.76
N GLU A 356 34.10 23.85 -23.91
CA GLU A 356 34.94 25.05 -23.89
C GLU A 356 35.46 25.44 -22.48
N VAL A 357 34.89 24.87 -21.41
CA VAL A 357 35.26 25.16 -20.02
C VAL A 357 36.42 24.27 -19.58
N GLY A 358 37.55 24.90 -19.24
CA GLY A 358 38.68 24.21 -18.62
C GLY A 358 38.41 23.85 -17.17
N ILE A 359 38.55 22.57 -16.81
CA ILE A 359 38.32 22.06 -15.45
C ILE A 359 39.66 21.69 -14.82
N LEU A 360 40.00 22.33 -13.69
CA LEU A 360 41.12 21.93 -12.85
C LEU A 360 40.60 21.21 -11.60
N THR A 361 40.94 19.93 -11.45
CA THR A 361 40.60 19.15 -10.26
C THR A 361 41.82 18.97 -9.37
N ILE A 362 41.77 19.47 -8.13
CA ILE A 362 42.81 19.24 -7.12
C ILE A 362 42.36 18.07 -6.25
N ASN A 363 42.88 16.87 -6.53
CA ASN A 363 42.59 15.69 -5.72
C ASN A 363 43.46 15.66 -4.45
N LEU A 364 42.82 15.74 -3.28
CA LEU A 364 43.47 15.70 -1.96
C LEU A 364 43.30 14.34 -1.25
N VAL A 365 42.70 13.34 -1.91
CA VAL A 365 42.31 12.04 -1.32
C VAL A 365 43.27 10.92 -1.73
N LYS A 366 43.25 9.78 -1.00
CA LYS A 366 44.14 8.62 -1.21
C LYS A 366 43.98 8.01 -2.62
N LYS A 367 45.09 7.49 -3.18
CA LYS A 367 45.32 6.82 -4.50
C LYS A 367 44.22 5.91 -5.12
N LYS A 368 43.14 5.58 -4.41
CA LYS A 368 42.04 4.71 -4.90
C LYS A 368 40.82 5.47 -5.43
N GLU A 369 40.78 6.81 -5.33
CA GLU A 369 39.69 7.64 -5.89
C GLU A 369 40.08 8.33 -7.22
N ASP A 370 41.31 8.14 -7.71
CA ASP A 370 41.81 8.77 -8.94
C ASP A 370 41.05 8.33 -10.20
N GLU A 371 40.51 7.11 -10.21
CA GLU A 371 39.77 6.56 -11.35
C GLU A 371 38.42 7.26 -11.58
N LEU A 372 37.84 7.89 -10.55
CA LEU A 372 36.53 8.56 -10.65
C LEU A 372 36.57 9.87 -11.45
N PHE A 373 37.75 10.47 -11.63
CA PHE A 373 37.91 11.79 -12.23
C PHE A 373 38.69 11.79 -13.56
N ASN A 374 39.27 10.64 -13.93
CA ASN A 374 40.15 10.47 -15.11
C ASN A 374 39.48 9.76 -16.31
N ALA A 375 38.15 9.57 -16.30
CA ALA A 375 37.39 9.05 -17.46
C ALA A 375 37.05 10.15 -18.47
#